data_AF-A0AAD9SNH4-F1
#
_entry.id   AF-A0AAD9SNH4-F1
#
_cell.length_a   1.000
_cell.length_b   1.000
_cell.length_c   1.000
_cell.angle_alpha   90.00
_cell.angle_beta   90.00
_cell.angle_gamma   90.00
#
_symmetry.space_group_name_H-M   'P 1'
#
loop_
_entity.id
_entity.type
_entity.pdbx_description
1 polymer ?
#
loop_
_entity_poly.entity_id
_entity_poly.type
_entity_poly.pdbx_seq_one_letter_code
_entity_poly.pdbx_strand_id
1 'polypeptide(L)'
;MYHVRDYYPPPPQKPVKMDPDCAICHAPATAACDCEAKGLETAIRQAEARMMQSIYNDIRSWVRAHAQDYILEYFRLLTDRRKQAHTAHLDRITSHAYHWYHAPPHPNEIAAAQAALKRGIDEDWQASVQRYPEVLEYFYSLVELTLPADDEQAVRDPPLSALSGSRKASRRTGGIAPTIASGELLGRRTPPPLAPPTRSDRRTPAPPAREQRHSASFGRPPPPQNYYGGPTYY
;
A
#
# COMPACT_ATOMS: atom_id res chain seq x y z
N MET A 1 -66.97 -16.00 63.88
CA MET A 1 -66.78 -16.18 62.42
C MET A 1 -65.61 -15.29 61.99
N TYR A 2 -64.46 -15.88 61.70
CA TYR A 2 -63.31 -15.13 61.17
C TYR A 2 -63.47 -15.03 59.65
N HIS A 3 -63.51 -13.80 59.12
CA HIS A 3 -63.47 -13.56 57.69
C HIS A 3 -62.05 -13.82 57.17
N VAL A 4 -61.88 -14.93 56.45
CA VAL A 4 -60.68 -15.17 55.63
C VAL A 4 -60.76 -14.19 54.46
N ARG A 5 -59.88 -13.19 54.45
CA ARG A 5 -59.70 -12.34 53.28
C ARG A 5 -58.92 -13.14 52.24
N ASP A 6 -59.58 -13.44 51.12
CA ASP A 6 -58.93 -14.01 49.95
C ASP A 6 -57.83 -13.07 49.45
N TYR A 7 -56.58 -13.49 49.60
CA TYR A 7 -55.42 -12.76 49.10
C TYR A 7 -55.24 -13.12 47.62
N TYR A 8 -55.78 -12.31 46.72
CA TYR A 8 -55.47 -12.42 45.30
C TYR A 8 -54.12 -11.73 45.04
N PRO A 9 -53.10 -12.46 44.55
CA PRO A 9 -51.84 -11.83 44.16
C PRO A 9 -52.09 -10.85 43.00
N PRO A 10 -51.48 -9.66 43.03
CA PRO A 10 -51.64 -8.69 41.96
C PRO A 10 -51.11 -9.28 40.64
N PRO A 11 -51.74 -8.93 39.50
CA PRO A 11 -51.30 -9.42 38.20
C PRO A 11 -49.84 -9.02 37.95
N PRO A 12 -49.03 -9.90 37.33
CA PRO A 12 -47.64 -9.57 37.02
C PRO A 12 -47.61 -8.34 36.12
N GLN A 13 -46.96 -7.27 36.58
CA GLN A 13 -46.78 -6.06 35.81
C GLN A 13 -45.98 -6.40 34.55
N LYS A 14 -46.55 -6.10 33.38
CA LYS A 14 -45.81 -6.21 32.12
C LYS A 14 -44.63 -5.23 32.20
N PRO A 15 -43.39 -5.66 31.94
CA PRO A 15 -42.27 -4.74 31.90
C PRO A 15 -42.57 -3.67 30.86
N VAL A 16 -42.57 -2.41 31.31
CA VAL A 16 -42.75 -1.27 30.43
C VAL A 16 -41.50 -1.16 29.57
N LYS A 17 -41.63 -1.44 28.27
CA LYS A 17 -40.59 -1.14 27.30
C LYS A 17 -40.58 0.36 27.07
N MET A 18 -39.59 1.04 27.64
CA MET A 18 -39.27 2.42 27.28
C MET A 18 -38.14 2.37 26.27
N ASP A 19 -38.40 2.76 25.03
CA ASP A 19 -37.37 2.88 24.01
C ASP A 19 -36.58 4.19 24.24
N PRO A 20 -35.25 4.18 24.08
CA PRO A 20 -34.43 5.37 24.28
C PRO A 20 -34.66 6.41 23.18
N ASP A 21 -34.51 7.69 23.52
CA ASP A 21 -34.38 8.76 22.54
C ASP A 21 -33.03 8.65 21.82
N CYS A 22 -32.95 9.19 20.60
CA CYS A 22 -31.72 9.17 19.81
C CYS A 22 -30.54 9.82 20.57
N ALA A 23 -29.42 9.13 20.67
CA ALA A 23 -28.22 9.57 21.38
C ALA A 23 -27.51 10.79 20.73
N ILE A 24 -27.88 11.14 19.49
CA ILE A 24 -27.27 12.24 18.73
C ILE A 24 -28.18 13.47 18.66
N CYS A 25 -29.47 13.29 18.34
CA CYS A 25 -30.40 14.41 18.16
C CYS A 25 -31.50 14.48 19.22
N HIS A 26 -31.56 13.50 20.14
CA HIS A 26 -32.55 13.39 21.21
C HIS A 26 -34.01 13.31 20.75
N ALA A 27 -34.24 12.96 19.47
CA ALA A 27 -35.58 12.69 18.98
C ALA A 27 -36.11 11.37 19.57
N PRO A 28 -37.42 11.27 19.87
CA PRO A 28 -38.00 10.05 20.42
C PRO A 28 -37.91 8.89 19.42
N ALA A 29 -37.89 7.65 19.92
CA ALA A 29 -37.82 6.45 19.09
C ALA A 29 -38.89 6.41 17.98
N THR A 30 -40.08 6.96 18.25
CA THR A 30 -41.19 7.08 17.28
C THR A 30 -40.86 7.94 16.06
N ALA A 31 -39.89 8.86 16.17
CA ALA A 31 -39.46 9.71 15.07
C ALA A 31 -38.59 8.97 14.05
N ALA A 32 -38.03 7.80 14.41
CA ALA A 32 -37.26 6.91 13.52
C ALA A 32 -36.19 7.64 12.66
N CYS A 33 -35.39 8.51 13.28
CA CYS A 33 -34.32 9.22 12.58
C CYS A 33 -33.06 8.36 12.36
N ASP A 34 -32.27 8.65 11.33
CA ASP A 34 -31.09 7.84 10.95
C ASP A 34 -29.75 8.28 11.59
N CYS A 35 -29.76 9.17 12.59
CA CYS A 35 -28.54 9.79 13.08
C CYS A 35 -27.52 8.77 13.61
N GLU A 36 -27.96 7.83 14.45
CA GLU A 36 -27.08 6.80 15.04
C GLU A 36 -26.53 5.84 13.98
N ALA A 37 -27.36 5.42 13.02
CA ALA A 37 -26.94 4.57 11.91
C ALA A 37 -25.85 5.24 11.07
N LYS A 38 -26.05 6.51 10.70
CA LYS A 38 -25.04 7.31 9.96
C LYS A 38 -23.76 7.51 10.76
N GLY A 39 -23.88 7.71 12.08
CA GLY A 39 -22.75 7.79 13.00
C GLY A 39 -21.93 6.51 13.00
N LEU A 40 -22.60 5.35 13.09
CA LEU A 40 -21.97 4.03 13.03
C LEU A 40 -21.27 3.79 11.69
N GLU A 41 -21.93 4.05 10.56
CA GLU A 41 -21.33 3.91 9.23
C GLU A 41 -20.05 4.74 9.10
N THR A 42 -20.07 5.97 9.61
CA THR A 42 -18.89 6.85 9.60
C THR A 42 -17.76 6.28 10.47
N ALA A 43 -18.09 5.76 11.66
CA ALA A 43 -17.12 5.14 12.55
C ALA A 43 -16.48 3.89 11.94
N ILE A 44 -17.26 3.06 11.24
CA ILE A 44 -16.76 1.89 10.50
C ILE A 44 -15.77 2.32 9.43
N ARG A 45 -16.13 3.29 8.57
CA ARG A 45 -15.22 3.79 7.53
C ARG A 45 -13.91 4.31 8.09
N GLN A 46 -13.97 5.01 9.23
CA GLN A 46 -12.76 5.49 9.91
C GLN A 46 -11.91 4.33 10.47
N ALA A 47 -12.54 3.30 11.03
CA ALA A 47 -11.85 2.12 11.52
C ALA A 47 -11.19 1.34 10.38
N GLU A 48 -11.89 1.10 9.28
CA GLU A 48 -11.36 0.47 8.06
C GLU A 48 -10.15 1.23 7.52
N ALA A 49 -10.26 2.56 7.38
CA ALA A 49 -9.16 3.38 6.88
C ALA A 49 -7.92 3.32 7.78
N ARG A 50 -8.07 3.16 9.10
CA ARG A 50 -6.93 3.04 10.01
C ARG A 50 -6.35 1.63 10.05
N MET A 51 -7.20 0.61 10.06
CA MET A 51 -6.78 -0.77 10.32
C MET A 51 -6.55 -1.58 9.04
N MET A 52 -7.40 -1.44 8.02
CA MET A 52 -7.29 -2.22 6.78
C MET A 52 -6.30 -1.60 5.79
N GLN A 53 -6.09 -0.28 5.84
CA GLN A 53 -5.19 0.39 4.90
C GLN A 53 -3.74 -0.10 5.00
N SER A 54 -3.23 -0.39 6.21
CA SER A 54 -1.89 -0.97 6.38
C SER A 54 -1.81 -2.36 5.74
N ILE A 55 -2.81 -3.20 5.98
CA ILE A 55 -2.89 -4.55 5.40
C ILE A 55 -2.89 -4.47 3.87
N TYR A 56 -3.69 -3.59 3.26
CA TYR A 56 -3.70 -3.42 1.81
C TYR A 56 -2.36 -2.92 1.25
N ASN A 57 -1.63 -2.09 2.00
CA ASN A 57 -0.31 -1.62 1.61
C ASN A 57 0.73 -2.75 1.65
N ASP A 58 0.66 -3.61 2.67
CA ASP A 58 1.55 -4.75 2.82
C ASP A 58 1.30 -5.77 1.69
N ILE A 59 0.03 -6.11 1.45
CA ILE A 59 -0.39 -6.98 0.34
C ILE A 59 0.11 -6.41 -1.00
N ARG A 60 -0.15 -5.12 -1.28
CA ARG A 60 0.27 -4.50 -2.54
C ARG A 60 1.79 -4.54 -2.71
N SER A 61 2.54 -4.28 -1.64
CA SER A 61 4.01 -4.30 -1.67
C SER A 61 4.54 -5.71 -1.93
N TRP A 62 3.95 -6.71 -1.27
CA TRP A 62 4.28 -8.11 -1.46
C TRP A 62 3.98 -8.58 -2.89
N VAL A 63 2.77 -8.37 -3.40
CA VAL A 63 2.37 -8.75 -4.77
C VAL A 63 3.27 -8.07 -5.80
N ARG A 64 3.53 -6.77 -5.64
CA ARG A 64 4.41 -6.02 -6.55
C ARG A 64 5.80 -6.64 -6.64
N ALA A 65 6.41 -6.95 -5.50
CA ALA A 65 7.76 -7.53 -5.47
C ALA A 65 7.81 -8.87 -6.22
N HIS A 66 6.87 -9.78 -5.90
CA HIS A 66 6.85 -11.10 -6.51
C HIS A 66 6.50 -11.07 -8.00
N ALA A 67 5.56 -10.21 -8.41
CA ALA A 67 5.23 -10.01 -9.81
C ALA A 67 6.43 -9.45 -10.59
N GLN A 68 7.14 -8.48 -10.01
CA GLN A 68 8.33 -7.91 -10.63
C GLN A 68 9.44 -8.97 -10.80
N ASP A 69 9.72 -9.75 -9.76
CA ASP A 69 10.75 -10.78 -9.81
C ASP A 69 10.42 -11.85 -10.87
N TYR A 70 9.16 -12.30 -10.92
CA TYR A 70 8.69 -13.25 -11.92
C TYR A 70 8.87 -12.74 -13.36
N ILE A 71 8.47 -11.50 -13.63
CA ILE A 71 8.58 -10.89 -14.97
C ILE A 71 10.04 -10.70 -15.37
N LEU A 72 10.90 -10.24 -14.44
CA LEU A 72 12.32 -10.08 -14.70
C LEU A 72 13.00 -11.41 -14.99
N GLU A 73 12.66 -12.46 -14.25
CA GLU A 73 13.22 -13.79 -14.48
C GLU A 73 12.78 -14.38 -15.82
N TYR A 74 11.49 -14.24 -16.16
CA TYR A 74 10.98 -14.64 -17.47
C TYR A 74 11.68 -13.90 -18.62
N PHE A 75 11.88 -12.60 -18.48
CA PHE A 75 12.61 -11.78 -19.46
C PHE A 75 14.08 -12.20 -19.61
N ARG A 76 14.76 -12.54 -18.50
CA ARG A 76 16.15 -13.05 -18.55
C ARG A 76 16.24 -14.32 -19.37
N LEU A 77 15.33 -15.27 -19.16
CA LEU A 77 15.28 -16.52 -19.92
C LEU A 77 15.13 -16.28 -21.43
N LEU A 78 14.22 -15.38 -21.82
CA LEU A 78 14.03 -15.03 -23.24
C LEU A 78 15.27 -14.36 -23.83
N THR A 79 15.83 -13.40 -23.11
CA THR A 79 17.00 -12.65 -23.53
C THR A 79 18.23 -13.54 -23.68
N ASP A 80 18.43 -14.48 -22.76
CA ASP A 80 19.56 -15.41 -22.80
C ASP A 80 19.46 -16.36 -23.99
N ARG A 81 18.27 -16.90 -24.28
CA ARG A 81 18.02 -17.68 -25.50
C ARG A 81 18.34 -16.86 -26.76
N ARG A 82 17.93 -15.59 -26.79
CA ARG A 82 18.16 -14.71 -27.95
C ARG A 82 19.64 -14.36 -28.12
N LYS A 83 20.36 -14.11 -27.03
CA LYS A 83 21.82 -13.89 -27.05
C LYS A 83 22.56 -15.12 -27.58
N GLN A 84 22.17 -16.32 -27.15
CA GLN A 84 22.75 -17.57 -27.68
C GLN A 84 22.52 -17.71 -29.19
N ALA A 85 21.28 -17.47 -29.65
CA ALA A 85 20.95 -17.49 -31.07
C ALA A 85 21.75 -16.44 -31.88
N HIS A 86 21.96 -15.26 -31.31
CA HIS A 86 22.77 -14.20 -31.91
C HIS A 86 24.24 -14.58 -32.02
N THR A 87 24.85 -15.16 -30.98
CA THR A 87 26.22 -15.67 -31.04
C THR A 87 26.36 -16.71 -32.17
N ALA A 88 25.47 -17.70 -32.23
CA ALA A 88 25.47 -18.70 -33.30
C ALA A 88 25.22 -18.11 -34.70
N HIS A 89 24.55 -16.95 -34.80
CA HIS A 89 24.39 -16.24 -36.05
C HIS A 89 25.67 -15.52 -36.48
N LEU A 90 26.34 -14.85 -35.54
CA LEU A 90 27.64 -14.21 -35.80
C LEU A 90 28.70 -15.24 -36.21
N ASP A 91 28.74 -16.42 -35.57
CA ASP A 91 29.66 -17.50 -35.94
C ASP A 91 29.42 -17.99 -37.37
N ARG A 92 28.14 -18.10 -37.78
CA ARG A 92 27.77 -18.45 -39.16
C ARG A 92 28.19 -17.39 -40.18
N ILE A 93 27.95 -16.11 -39.89
CA ILE A 93 28.39 -15.02 -40.78
C ILE A 93 29.92 -15.00 -40.88
N THR A 94 30.61 -15.17 -39.76
CA THR A 94 32.08 -15.16 -39.69
C THR A 94 32.68 -16.32 -40.48
N SER A 95 32.20 -17.55 -40.25
CA SER A 95 32.66 -18.73 -40.99
C SER A 95 32.38 -18.60 -42.49
N HIS A 96 31.18 -18.15 -42.88
CA HIS A 96 30.84 -17.93 -44.28
C HIS A 96 31.77 -16.92 -44.96
N ALA A 97 32.02 -15.77 -44.32
CA ALA A 97 32.92 -14.75 -44.84
C ALA A 97 34.35 -15.29 -45.02
N TYR A 98 34.83 -16.06 -44.03
CA TYR A 98 36.15 -16.67 -44.10
C TYR A 98 36.25 -17.73 -45.20
N HIS A 99 35.26 -18.62 -45.33
CA HIS A 99 35.30 -19.71 -46.33
C HIS A 99 35.31 -19.21 -47.78
N TRP A 100 34.56 -18.15 -48.10
CA TRP A 100 34.43 -17.67 -49.48
C TRP A 100 35.41 -16.54 -49.82
N TYR A 101 35.63 -15.63 -48.87
CA TYR A 101 36.36 -14.39 -49.13
C TYR A 101 37.70 -14.32 -48.38
N HIS A 102 38.01 -15.29 -47.50
CA HIS A 102 39.20 -15.31 -46.64
C HIS A 102 39.41 -13.98 -45.88
N ALA A 103 38.30 -13.34 -45.55
CA ALA A 103 38.24 -12.00 -44.98
C ALA A 103 37.27 -12.00 -43.79
N PRO A 104 37.41 -11.04 -42.86
CA PRO A 104 36.42 -10.84 -41.82
C PRO A 104 35.05 -10.44 -42.42
N PRO A 105 33.95 -10.71 -41.69
CA PRO A 105 32.61 -10.34 -42.16
C PRO A 105 32.44 -8.84 -42.30
N HIS A 106 31.58 -8.43 -43.24
CA HIS A 106 31.43 -7.02 -43.58
C HIS A 106 30.81 -6.24 -42.41
N PRO A 107 31.32 -5.03 -42.06
CA PRO A 107 30.83 -4.28 -40.90
C PRO A 107 29.31 -4.04 -40.89
N ASN A 108 28.70 -3.84 -42.06
CA ASN A 108 27.24 -3.67 -42.16
C ASN A 108 26.46 -4.94 -41.78
N GLU A 109 26.99 -6.13 -42.01
CA GLU A 109 26.33 -7.39 -41.63
C GLU A 109 26.32 -7.56 -40.11
N ILE A 110 27.46 -7.23 -39.48
CA ILE A 110 27.57 -7.22 -38.02
C ILE A 110 26.62 -6.18 -37.43
N ALA A 111 26.60 -4.96 -37.97
CA ALA A 111 25.71 -3.90 -37.51
C ALA A 111 24.22 -4.28 -37.66
N ALA A 112 23.85 -4.92 -38.78
CA ALA A 112 22.51 -5.42 -39.00
C ALA A 112 22.12 -6.52 -37.99
N ALA A 113 23.03 -7.46 -37.71
CA ALA A 113 22.82 -8.50 -36.71
C ALA A 113 22.63 -7.91 -35.31
N GLN A 114 23.44 -6.91 -34.92
CA GLN A 114 23.29 -6.23 -33.63
C GLN A 114 21.97 -5.46 -33.53
N ALA A 115 21.55 -4.78 -34.60
CA ALA A 115 20.25 -4.11 -34.64
C ALA A 115 19.09 -5.10 -34.54
N ALA A 116 19.20 -6.27 -35.15
CA ALA A 116 18.21 -7.34 -35.05
C ALA A 116 18.12 -7.91 -33.62
N LEU A 117 19.25 -8.16 -32.96
CA LEU A 117 19.28 -8.57 -31.56
C LEU A 117 18.57 -7.55 -30.67
N LYS A 118 18.89 -6.26 -30.84
CA LYS A 118 18.29 -5.18 -30.04
C LYS A 118 16.76 -5.13 -30.19
N ARG A 119 16.25 -5.13 -31.43
CA ARG A 119 14.80 -5.17 -31.68
C ARG A 119 14.15 -6.38 -31.02
N GLY A 120 14.81 -7.52 -31.13
CA GLY A 120 14.33 -8.74 -30.50
C GLY A 120 14.27 -8.69 -28.97
N ILE A 121 15.26 -8.08 -28.32
CA ILE A 121 15.24 -7.88 -26.87
C ILE A 121 14.12 -6.92 -26.47
N ASP A 122 13.86 -5.88 -27.28
CA ASP A 122 12.76 -4.95 -27.04
C ASP A 122 11.39 -5.65 -27.15
N GLU A 123 11.22 -6.54 -28.14
CA GLU A 123 10.03 -7.38 -28.29
C GLU A 123 9.84 -8.33 -27.10
N ASP A 124 10.92 -8.98 -26.64
CA ASP A 124 10.86 -9.88 -25.47
C ASP A 124 10.48 -9.11 -24.19
N TRP A 125 10.97 -7.87 -24.05
CA TRP A 125 10.58 -7.00 -22.94
C TRP A 125 9.10 -6.62 -23.01
N GLN A 126 8.62 -6.21 -24.19
CA GLN A 126 7.21 -5.87 -24.41
C GLN A 126 6.30 -7.07 -24.08
N ALA A 127 6.64 -8.26 -24.59
CA ALA A 127 5.91 -9.48 -24.31
C ALA A 127 5.91 -9.84 -22.81
N SER A 128 7.01 -9.59 -22.10
CA SER A 128 7.10 -9.83 -20.65
C SER A 128 6.19 -8.87 -19.87
N VAL A 129 6.20 -7.58 -20.19
CA VAL A 129 5.36 -6.56 -19.55
C VAL A 129 3.86 -6.79 -19.80
N GLN A 130 3.50 -7.31 -20.98
CA GLN A 130 2.09 -7.61 -21.30
C GLN A 130 1.48 -8.68 -20.37
N ARG A 131 2.28 -9.46 -19.66
CA ARG A 131 1.81 -10.50 -18.71
C ARG A 131 1.45 -9.96 -17.33
N TYR A 132 1.57 -8.66 -17.08
CA TYR A 132 1.27 -8.10 -15.77
C TYR A 132 -0.15 -8.43 -15.26
N PRO A 133 -1.23 -8.32 -16.07
CA PRO A 133 -2.58 -8.60 -15.57
C PRO A 133 -2.72 -9.99 -14.95
N GLU A 134 -2.30 -11.04 -15.68
CA GLU A 134 -2.44 -12.43 -15.24
C GLU A 134 -1.51 -12.75 -14.07
N VAL A 135 -0.29 -12.20 -14.08
CA VAL A 135 0.68 -12.40 -12.99
C VAL A 135 0.19 -11.74 -11.71
N LEU A 136 -0.36 -10.52 -11.80
CA LEU A 136 -0.93 -9.83 -10.66
C LEU A 136 -2.15 -10.59 -10.13
N GLU A 137 -3.06 -11.02 -11.01
CA GLU A 137 -4.23 -11.82 -10.63
C GLU A 137 -3.82 -13.09 -9.87
N TYR A 138 -2.83 -13.83 -10.37
CA TYR A 138 -2.30 -15.01 -9.69
C TYR A 138 -1.78 -14.67 -8.28
N PHE A 139 -0.90 -13.68 -8.13
CA PHE A 139 -0.35 -13.36 -6.82
C PHE A 139 -1.39 -12.78 -5.85
N TYR A 140 -2.38 -12.04 -6.33
CA TYR A 140 -3.50 -11.61 -5.50
C TYR A 140 -4.38 -12.79 -5.06
N SER A 141 -4.55 -13.82 -5.91
CA SER A 141 -5.33 -15.02 -5.56
C SER A 141 -4.71 -15.86 -4.43
N LEU A 142 -3.41 -15.70 -4.18
CA LEU A 142 -2.71 -16.36 -3.08
C LEU A 142 -2.95 -15.69 -1.72
N VAL A 143 -3.51 -14.48 -1.70
CA VAL A 143 -3.73 -13.74 -0.46
C VAL A 143 -5.04 -14.19 0.16
N GLU A 144 -4.95 -14.76 1.35
CA GLU A 144 -6.11 -15.20 2.13
C GLU A 144 -6.31 -14.32 3.36
N LEU A 145 -7.54 -13.84 3.56
CA LEU A 145 -7.96 -13.11 4.76
C LEU A 145 -9.09 -13.90 5.43
N THR A 146 -8.81 -14.43 6.62
CA THR A 146 -9.78 -15.20 7.40
C THR A 146 -10.40 -14.35 8.50
N LEU A 147 -11.71 -14.45 8.66
CA LEU A 147 -12.42 -13.84 9.78
C LEU A 147 -12.51 -14.83 10.96
N PRO A 148 -12.39 -14.37 12.21
CA PRO A 148 -12.65 -15.20 13.37
C PRO A 148 -14.12 -15.65 13.40
N ALA A 149 -14.39 -16.80 14.01
CA ALA A 149 -15.75 -17.34 14.15
C ALA A 149 -16.53 -16.63 15.26
N ASP A 150 -17.87 -16.55 15.12
CA ASP A 150 -18.75 -15.86 16.08
C ASP A 150 -18.71 -16.45 17.50
N ASP A 151 -18.31 -17.72 17.64
CA ASP A 151 -18.21 -18.41 18.92
C ASP A 151 -16.85 -18.27 19.62
N GLU A 152 -15.87 -17.68 18.95
CA GLU A 152 -14.54 -17.45 19.51
C GLU A 152 -14.58 -16.47 20.69
N GLN A 153 -13.85 -16.78 21.77
CA GLN A 153 -13.86 -15.98 23.01
C GLN A 153 -13.45 -14.52 22.77
N ALA A 154 -12.52 -14.28 21.83
CA ALA A 154 -12.07 -12.94 21.45
C ALA A 154 -13.17 -12.09 20.82
N VAL A 155 -14.16 -12.72 20.17
CA VAL A 155 -15.34 -12.06 19.59
C VAL A 155 -16.41 -11.84 20.65
N ARG A 156 -16.62 -12.82 21.53
CA ARG A 156 -17.67 -12.79 22.56
C ARG A 156 -17.37 -11.87 23.74
N ASP A 157 -16.12 -11.82 24.19
CA ASP A 157 -15.68 -10.97 25.29
C ASP A 157 -14.45 -10.17 24.83
N PRO A 158 -14.66 -9.19 23.94
CA PRO A 158 -13.56 -8.36 23.47
C PRO A 158 -13.03 -7.55 24.66
N PRO A 159 -11.70 -7.39 24.81
CA PRO A 159 -11.09 -6.63 25.91
C PRO A 159 -11.25 -5.11 25.70
N LEU A 160 -12.49 -4.67 25.55
CA LEU A 160 -12.89 -3.28 25.46
C LEU A 160 -13.54 -2.93 26.79
N SER A 161 -12.89 -2.04 27.55
CA SER A 161 -13.11 -1.73 28.97
C SER A 161 -14.57 -1.45 29.42
N ALA A 162 -15.53 -1.35 28.49
CA ALA A 162 -16.94 -1.12 28.79
C ALA A 162 -17.73 -2.40 29.15
N LEU A 163 -17.37 -3.57 28.61
CA LEU A 163 -18.14 -4.82 28.85
C LEU A 163 -17.61 -5.64 30.03
N SER A 164 -16.30 -5.60 30.31
CA SER A 164 -15.69 -6.37 31.40
C SER A 164 -15.93 -5.77 32.81
N GLY A 165 -16.61 -4.62 32.92
CA GLY A 165 -16.70 -3.81 34.14
C GLY A 165 -17.93 -4.00 35.03
N SER A 166 -18.91 -4.85 34.70
CA SER A 166 -20.14 -5.00 35.52
C SER A 166 -20.18 -6.26 36.39
N ARG A 167 -19.05 -6.92 36.63
CA ARG A 167 -18.92 -7.83 37.79
C ARG A 167 -18.57 -7.00 39.02
N LYS A 168 -19.62 -6.46 39.63
CA LYS A 168 -19.69 -5.89 40.98
C LYS A 168 -18.65 -6.52 41.90
N ALA A 169 -17.48 -5.89 42.01
CA ALA A 169 -16.51 -6.18 43.05
C ALA A 169 -17.11 -5.71 44.37
N SER A 170 -17.88 -6.60 45.00
CA SER A 170 -18.34 -6.45 46.37
C SER A 170 -17.11 -6.47 47.28
N ARG A 171 -16.61 -5.25 47.55
CA ARG A 171 -15.73 -4.85 48.64
C ARG A 171 -15.76 -5.84 49.83
N ARG A 172 -14.63 -6.51 50.08
CA ARG A 172 -14.20 -6.97 51.41
C ARG A 172 -12.67 -7.14 51.42
N THR A 173 -12.01 -6.31 52.25
CA THR A 173 -10.73 -6.56 52.96
C THR A 173 -9.55 -7.09 52.14
N GLY A 174 -8.50 -6.33 51.85
CA GLY A 174 -7.59 -5.71 52.81
C GLY A 174 -6.31 -6.56 52.91
N GLY A 175 -5.17 -6.02 52.47
CA GLY A 175 -3.86 -6.55 52.87
C GLY A 175 -2.80 -6.71 51.78
N ILE A 176 -1.78 -5.86 51.90
CA ILE A 176 -0.34 -6.15 51.75
C ILE A 176 0.23 -6.15 50.32
N ALA A 177 0.93 -5.05 50.02
CA ALA A 177 2.01 -4.99 49.05
C ALA A 177 3.26 -5.75 49.56
N PRO A 178 4.08 -6.33 48.67
CA PRO A 178 5.46 -6.64 49.00
C PRO A 178 6.43 -5.69 48.27
N THR A 179 7.19 -4.95 49.06
CA THR A 179 8.43 -4.26 48.68
C THR A 179 9.59 -4.90 49.42
N ILE A 180 10.61 -5.40 48.72
CA ILE A 180 12.04 -5.49 49.13
C ILE A 180 12.83 -5.53 47.79
N ALA A 181 13.50 -4.47 47.29
CA ALA A 181 14.67 -3.71 47.78
C ALA A 181 16.03 -4.42 47.58
N SER A 182 16.86 -3.92 46.65
CA SER A 182 18.20 -3.37 46.93
C SER A 182 19.01 -3.09 45.65
N GLY A 183 19.66 -1.92 45.60
CA GLY A 183 20.61 -1.51 44.55
C GLY A 183 20.75 0.02 44.41
N GLU A 184 21.55 0.60 45.30
CA GLU A 184 22.14 1.97 45.36
C GLU A 184 22.67 2.50 44.00
N LEU A 185 22.98 3.78 43.70
CA LEU A 185 22.82 5.12 44.26
C LEU A 185 23.36 6.10 43.16
N LEU A 186 22.86 7.35 43.14
CA LEU A 186 23.41 8.57 42.49
C LEU A 186 23.32 8.75 40.96
N GLY A 187 22.68 9.84 40.52
CA GLY A 187 22.91 10.38 39.18
C GLY A 187 21.82 11.27 38.58
N ARG A 188 21.59 12.45 39.13
CA ARG A 188 20.89 13.56 38.47
C ARG A 188 21.60 13.92 37.15
N ARG A 189 20.94 13.79 35.99
CA ARG A 189 21.19 14.56 34.75
C ARG A 189 20.09 14.32 33.70
N THR A 190 19.69 15.41 33.08
CA THR A 190 18.76 15.60 31.95
C THR A 190 19.05 14.70 30.74
N PRO A 191 18.03 14.31 29.94
CA PRO A 191 18.22 13.53 28.72
C PRO A 191 18.74 14.40 27.54
N PRO A 192 19.67 13.89 26.69
CA PRO A 192 20.13 14.60 25.49
C PRO A 192 19.17 14.41 24.29
N PRO A 193 19.24 15.28 23.26
CA PRO A 193 18.36 15.24 22.09
C PRO A 193 18.67 14.08 21.14
N LEU A 194 17.62 13.55 20.51
CA LEU A 194 17.66 12.47 19.52
C LEU A 194 18.44 12.90 18.26
N ALA A 195 19.42 12.10 17.87
CA ALA A 195 20.13 12.23 16.59
C ALA A 195 19.26 11.77 15.40
N PRO A 196 19.41 12.36 14.20
CA PRO A 196 18.61 12.03 13.02
C PRO A 196 19.05 10.71 12.35
N PRO A 197 18.14 10.01 11.64
CA PRO A 197 18.45 8.74 11.00
C PRO A 197 19.44 8.89 9.84
N THR A 198 20.42 7.99 9.84
CA THR A 198 21.42 7.77 8.80
C THR A 198 20.74 7.31 7.50
N ARG A 199 20.99 8.04 6.41
CA ARG A 199 20.67 7.62 5.04
C ARG A 199 21.75 6.66 4.55
N SER A 200 21.48 5.37 4.56
CA SER A 200 22.23 4.38 3.80
C SER A 200 21.42 3.88 2.60
N ASP A 201 22.05 3.98 1.43
CA ASP A 201 21.83 3.24 0.19
C ASP A 201 20.55 3.45 -0.64
N ARG A 202 20.61 4.47 -1.51
CA ARG A 202 20.13 4.35 -2.89
C ARG A 202 21.31 4.56 -3.84
N ARG A 203 21.83 3.45 -4.38
CA ARG A 203 22.82 3.44 -5.45
C ARG A 203 22.13 2.90 -6.72
N THR A 204 21.70 3.81 -7.59
CA THR A 204 21.44 3.54 -9.01
C THR A 204 22.32 4.52 -9.80
N PRO A 205 23.19 4.06 -10.71
CA PRO A 205 24.02 4.96 -11.49
C PRO A 205 23.18 5.63 -12.59
N ALA A 206 23.03 6.96 -12.50
CA ALA A 206 22.55 7.80 -13.59
C ALA A 206 23.74 8.26 -14.46
N PRO A 207 23.56 8.48 -15.77
CA PRO A 207 24.63 8.92 -16.66
C PRO A 207 25.05 10.39 -16.39
N PRO A 208 26.31 10.78 -16.66
CA PRO A 208 26.81 12.10 -16.30
C PRO A 208 26.21 13.20 -17.19
N ALA A 209 25.53 14.16 -16.55
CA ALA A 209 25.15 15.43 -17.14
C ALA A 209 26.40 16.32 -17.26
N ARG A 210 26.75 16.65 -18.51
CA ARG A 210 27.84 17.53 -18.89
C ARG A 210 27.64 18.94 -18.32
N GLU A 211 28.68 19.45 -17.69
CA GLU A 211 28.80 20.84 -17.22
C GLU A 211 28.49 21.86 -18.31
N GLN A 212 27.62 22.81 -17.97
CA GLN A 212 27.64 24.14 -18.56
C GLN A 212 27.24 25.15 -17.48
N ARG A 213 28.23 25.60 -16.71
CA ARG A 213 28.18 26.92 -16.07
C ARG A 213 28.25 27.94 -17.20
N HIS A 214 27.31 28.88 -17.26
CA HIS A 214 27.57 30.31 -17.46
C HIS A 214 26.25 31.06 -17.22
N SER A 215 26.19 31.75 -16.09
CA SER A 215 25.15 32.73 -15.76
C SER A 215 25.34 33.99 -16.60
N ALA A 216 24.33 34.42 -17.35
CA ALA A 216 24.16 35.81 -17.77
C ALA A 216 22.69 36.11 -18.10
N SER A 217 22.14 37.09 -17.39
CA SER A 217 20.81 37.66 -17.52
C SER A 217 20.66 38.41 -18.85
N PHE A 218 19.70 38.06 -19.72
CA PHE A 218 19.19 38.96 -20.76
C PHE A 218 17.75 38.59 -21.20
N GLY A 219 16.83 39.55 -21.02
CA GLY A 219 15.88 40.02 -22.05
C GLY A 219 14.76 39.09 -22.53
N ARG A 220 13.53 39.42 -22.12
CA ARG A 220 12.27 38.98 -22.74
C ARG A 220 12.18 39.47 -24.20
N PRO A 221 11.74 38.65 -25.18
CA PRO A 221 11.59 39.11 -26.57
C PRO A 221 10.32 39.97 -26.77
N PRO A 222 10.34 40.97 -27.67
CA PRO A 222 9.17 41.81 -27.97
C PRO A 222 8.20 41.12 -28.96
N PRO A 223 6.91 41.50 -28.99
CA PRO A 223 5.90 40.94 -29.89
C PRO A 223 6.00 41.52 -31.32
N PRO A 224 5.46 40.81 -32.34
CA PRO A 224 5.59 41.19 -33.74
C PRO A 224 4.71 42.38 -34.14
N GLN A 225 5.23 43.24 -35.02
CA GLN A 225 4.55 44.41 -35.57
C GLN A 225 3.68 44.05 -36.78
N ASN A 226 2.42 44.48 -36.74
CA ASN A 226 1.46 44.43 -37.84
C ASN A 226 1.94 45.32 -39.01
N TYR A 227 2.12 44.71 -40.18
CA TYR A 227 2.39 45.43 -41.43
C TYR A 227 1.04 45.76 -42.10
N TYR A 228 0.52 46.96 -41.83
CA TYR A 228 -0.52 47.59 -42.67
C TYR A 228 0.16 48.60 -43.59
N GLY A 229 0.30 48.24 -44.87
CA GLY A 229 0.70 49.15 -45.95
C GLY A 229 -0.41 49.24 -46.97
N GLY A 230 -1.31 50.22 -46.80
CA GLY A 230 -2.25 50.65 -47.83
C GLY A 230 -1.64 51.76 -48.70
N PRO A 231 -2.04 51.91 -49.97
CA PRO A 231 -1.40 52.81 -50.93
C PRO A 231 -2.08 54.18 -50.95
N THR A 232 -1.31 55.26 -51.14
CA THR A 232 -1.86 56.54 -51.61
C THR A 232 -0.92 57.27 -52.55
N TYR A 233 -1.49 57.55 -53.72
CA TYR A 233 -1.14 58.53 -54.75
C TYR A 233 -0.73 59.91 -54.19
N TYR A 234 0.28 60.53 -54.79
CA TYR A 234 0.17 61.70 -55.68
C TYR A 234 1.54 62.02 -56.30
#